data_AF-A0A7C2IP94-F1
#
_entry.id   AF-A0A7C2IP94-F1
#
_cell.length_a   1.000
_cell.length_b   1.000
_cell.length_c   1.000
_cell.angle_alpha   90.00
_cell.angle_beta   90.00
_cell.angle_gamma   90.00
#
_symmetry.space_group_name_H-M   'P 1'
#
loop_
_entity.id
_entity.type
_entity.pdbx_description
1 polymer ?
#
loop_
_entity_poly.entity_id
_entity_poly.type
_entity_poly.pdbx_seq_one_letter_code
_entity_poly.pdbx_strand_id
1 'polypeptide(L)'
;MDTILSLEKAGRLAAISYQPYAQARQDERRFSPRDIVRSSIGPDDQYCVGYTGRGGYCLALVMSIGSTKEGFSHAGSNLLDSILAYDSAEVDDAYIGQINMITVSSFCGPQGVIWGHDIARNKISFPPVLSEDEAQEFKGVILESGEKLRESSRMLFGTRKKRHFPFLPGSHVPCAGRYQTYRGPANIYAAAAIAIPEDRSRSACLLMEDIGLC
;
A
#
# COMPACT_ATOMS: atom_id res chain seq x y z
N MET A 1 16.33 18.68 -27.19
CA MET A 1 15.83 17.76 -26.13
C MET A 1 15.28 18.73 -25.11
N ASP A 2 13.99 18.98 -25.19
CA ASP A 2 13.39 20.18 -24.61
C ASP A 2 12.46 19.71 -23.50
N THR A 3 12.85 20.00 -22.25
CA THR A 3 12.06 19.67 -21.07
C THR A 3 11.22 20.89 -20.70
N ILE A 4 9.89 20.73 -20.66
CA ILE A 4 8.96 21.78 -20.20
C ILE A 4 8.63 21.51 -18.73
N LEU A 5 8.95 22.46 -17.86
CA LEU A 5 8.60 22.46 -16.43
C LEU A 5 7.40 23.41 -16.21
N SER A 6 6.32 22.95 -15.60
CA SER A 6 5.25 23.82 -15.08
C SER A 6 5.34 23.91 -13.56
N LEU A 7 5.17 25.12 -13.02
CA LEU A 7 5.23 25.40 -11.58
C LEU A 7 3.97 26.17 -11.17
N GLU A 8 3.29 25.71 -10.12
CA GLU A 8 2.37 26.54 -9.34
C GLU A 8 3.09 27.06 -8.08
N LYS A 9 2.81 28.32 -7.70
CA LYS A 9 3.43 28.96 -6.53
C LYS A 9 2.83 28.40 -5.23
N ALA A 10 3.66 27.76 -4.40
CA ALA A 10 3.32 27.45 -3.02
C ALA A 10 4.19 28.23 -2.02
N GLY A 11 3.54 28.69 -0.95
CA GLY A 11 4.10 29.47 0.16
C GLY A 11 4.95 28.65 1.13
N ARG A 12 5.65 29.38 2.02
CA ARG A 12 6.75 28.93 2.89
C ARG A 12 6.37 27.76 3.83
N LEU A 13 7.25 26.75 3.88
CA LEU A 13 7.28 25.69 4.91
C LEU A 13 8.20 26.10 6.07
N ALA A 14 7.75 25.84 7.30
CA ALA A 14 8.53 26.03 8.53
C ALA A 14 9.40 24.80 8.82
N ALA A 15 10.60 25.04 9.37
CA ALA A 15 11.55 23.99 9.70
C ALA A 15 11.18 23.26 11.00
N ILE A 16 11.16 21.93 10.96
CA ILE A 16 11.02 21.06 12.14
C ILE A 16 12.39 20.45 12.46
N SER A 17 12.90 20.69 13.66
CA SER A 17 14.15 20.10 14.15
C SER A 17 13.93 18.73 14.78
N TYR A 18 14.77 17.76 14.40
CA TYR A 18 14.69 16.36 14.82
C TYR A 18 15.66 16.04 15.99
N GLN A 19 15.17 15.31 17.00
CA GLN A 19 16.01 14.66 18.02
C GLN A 19 15.90 13.12 17.91
N PRO A 20 17.02 12.37 17.98
CA PRO A 20 17.01 10.92 17.82
C PRO A 20 16.55 10.18 19.09
N TYR A 21 15.63 9.22 18.92
CA TYR A 21 15.24 8.28 19.97
C TYR A 21 16.26 7.14 20.12
N ALA A 22 16.52 6.75 21.39
CA ALA A 22 17.44 5.68 21.77
C ALA A 22 16.92 4.29 21.35
N GLN A 23 17.80 3.45 20.83
CA GLN A 23 17.50 2.07 20.41
C GLN A 23 17.37 1.14 21.62
N ALA A 24 16.20 0.50 21.80
CA ALA A 24 16.00 -0.56 22.78
C ALA A 24 16.56 -1.92 22.27
N ARG A 25 17.10 -2.74 23.18
CA ARG A 25 17.72 -4.06 22.90
C ARG A 25 16.73 -5.04 22.26
N GLN A 26 17.24 -5.99 21.46
CA GLN A 26 16.43 -6.90 20.62
C GLN A 26 15.76 -8.06 21.39
N ASP A 27 16.30 -8.49 22.54
CA ASP A 27 15.94 -9.78 23.17
C ASP A 27 14.64 -9.80 24.00
N GLU A 28 13.94 -8.66 24.17
CA GLU A 28 12.68 -8.58 24.94
C GLU A 28 11.48 -8.10 24.10
N ARG A 29 11.63 -8.00 22.78
CA ARG A 29 10.63 -7.33 21.93
C ARG A 29 9.41 -8.20 21.68
N ARG A 30 8.43 -8.14 22.58
CA ARG A 30 7.07 -8.60 22.32
C ARG A 30 6.44 -7.75 21.20
N PHE A 31 5.75 -8.38 20.25
CA PHE A 31 4.93 -7.67 19.28
C PHE A 31 3.81 -6.89 20.00
N SER A 32 3.80 -5.56 19.84
CA SER A 32 2.86 -4.66 20.50
C SER A 32 2.33 -3.65 19.47
N PRO A 33 1.11 -3.85 18.93
CA PRO A 33 0.53 -2.91 17.97
C PRO A 33 0.47 -1.48 18.51
N ARG A 34 0.22 -1.32 19.82
CA ARG A 34 0.14 -0.02 20.48
C ARG A 34 1.48 0.73 20.44
N ASP A 35 2.58 0.03 20.74
CA ASP A 35 3.89 0.67 20.80
C ASP A 35 4.44 0.92 19.40
N ILE A 36 4.16 0.02 18.45
CA ILE A 36 4.44 0.23 17.03
C ILE A 36 3.75 1.51 16.57
N VAL A 37 2.41 1.62 16.70
CA VAL A 37 1.64 2.80 16.27
C VAL A 37 2.14 4.09 16.89
N ARG A 38 2.44 4.09 18.20
CA ARG A 38 2.98 5.28 18.89
C ARG A 38 4.26 5.81 18.25
N SER A 39 5.04 4.93 17.63
CA SER A 39 6.27 5.27 16.92
C SER A 39 6.11 5.40 15.40
N SER A 40 4.91 5.19 14.86
CA SER A 40 4.57 5.29 13.43
C SER A 40 3.89 6.60 13.05
N ILE A 41 3.75 7.55 13.98
CA ILE A 41 3.01 8.80 13.75
C ILE A 41 3.87 9.75 12.91
N GLY A 42 3.34 10.14 11.74
CA GLY A 42 3.96 11.11 10.85
C GLY A 42 3.85 12.54 11.37
N PRO A 43 4.58 13.50 10.77
CA PRO A 43 4.57 14.90 11.18
C PRO A 43 3.35 15.69 10.65
N ASP A 44 2.50 15.08 9.84
CA ASP A 44 1.38 15.74 9.15
C ASP A 44 0.05 15.15 9.60
N ASP A 45 -0.92 16.01 9.89
CA ASP A 45 -2.25 15.63 10.37
C ASP A 45 -3.19 15.19 9.23
N GLN A 46 -2.91 15.62 8.00
CA GLN A 46 -3.74 15.40 6.82
C GLN A 46 -3.16 14.34 5.87
N TYR A 47 -1.86 14.12 5.93
CA TYR A 47 -1.17 13.22 5.00
C TYR A 47 -0.47 12.06 5.70
N CYS A 48 -0.62 10.87 5.12
CA CYS A 48 0.30 9.78 5.39
C CYS A 48 1.67 10.07 4.78
N VAL A 49 2.72 9.51 5.36
CA VAL A 49 4.08 9.53 4.80
C VAL A 49 4.63 8.11 4.72
N GLY A 50 5.48 7.84 3.73
CA GLY A 50 6.16 6.56 3.62
C GLY A 50 7.11 6.30 4.79
N TYR A 51 7.43 5.03 5.01
CA TYR A 51 8.31 4.63 6.11
C TYR A 51 9.73 5.21 5.94
N THR A 52 10.22 5.87 7.00
CA THR A 52 11.49 6.62 6.98
C THR A 52 12.70 5.81 7.44
N GLY A 53 12.52 4.52 7.72
CA GLY A 53 13.57 3.68 8.32
C GLY A 53 13.71 3.84 9.84
N ARG A 54 12.81 4.60 10.49
CA ARG A 54 12.80 4.79 11.95
C ARG A 54 11.41 4.58 12.51
N GLY A 55 11.35 4.02 13.71
CA GLY A 55 10.09 3.75 14.41
C GLY A 55 9.34 2.55 13.82
N GLY A 56 8.05 2.49 14.10
CA GLY A 56 7.13 1.54 13.51
C GLY A 56 6.63 2.01 12.15
N TYR A 57 5.88 1.13 11.47
CA TYR A 57 5.15 1.48 10.25
C TYR A 57 3.81 0.77 10.17
N CYS A 58 2.94 1.30 9.32
CA CYS A 58 1.64 0.71 8.99
C CYS A 58 1.69 0.20 7.54
N LEU A 59 1.32 -1.06 7.35
CA LEU A 59 1.09 -1.66 6.05
C LEU A 59 -0.40 -1.53 5.69
N ALA A 60 -0.68 -1.05 4.48
CA ALA A 60 -2.03 -1.01 3.91
C ALA A 60 -2.05 -1.82 2.60
N LEU A 61 -3.15 -2.54 2.35
CA LEU A 61 -3.34 -3.32 1.13
C LEU A 61 -4.09 -2.49 0.09
N VAL A 62 -3.44 -2.18 -1.03
CA VAL A 62 -4.05 -1.47 -2.16
C VAL A 62 -3.99 -2.36 -3.39
N MET A 63 -5.12 -2.51 -4.06
CA MET A 63 -5.27 -3.26 -5.30
C MET A 63 -6.29 -2.55 -6.18
N SER A 64 -5.93 -2.25 -7.42
CA SER A 64 -6.70 -1.38 -8.30
C SER A 64 -6.42 -1.73 -9.77
N ILE A 65 -7.41 -1.49 -10.62
CA ILE A 65 -7.32 -1.63 -12.07
C ILE A 65 -7.69 -0.27 -12.66
N GLY A 66 -6.75 0.37 -13.34
CA GLY A 66 -6.96 1.62 -14.06
C GLY A 66 -7.05 1.39 -15.57
N SER A 67 -7.73 2.29 -16.28
CA SER A 67 -7.76 2.28 -17.74
C SER A 67 -7.67 3.69 -18.29
N THR A 68 -7.00 3.83 -19.44
CA THR A 68 -6.88 5.10 -20.17
C THR A 68 -7.07 4.86 -21.66
N LYS A 69 -7.48 5.91 -22.38
CA LYS A 69 -7.48 5.88 -23.85
C LYS A 69 -6.06 6.07 -24.34
N GLU A 70 -5.68 5.31 -25.35
CA GLU A 70 -4.40 5.52 -26.04
C GLU A 70 -4.41 6.86 -26.77
N GLY A 71 -3.33 7.61 -26.61
CA GLY A 71 -3.20 8.93 -27.23
C GLY A 71 -1.76 9.39 -27.42
N PHE A 72 -0.81 8.82 -26.68
CA PHE A 72 0.60 9.20 -26.72
C PHE A 72 1.52 8.10 -27.27
N SER A 73 1.01 6.89 -27.48
CA SER A 73 1.74 5.82 -28.15
C SER A 73 2.06 6.21 -29.60
N HIS A 74 3.28 5.90 -30.02
CA HIS A 74 3.74 6.07 -31.39
C HIS A 74 4.59 4.86 -31.80
N ALA A 75 5.04 4.81 -33.06
CA ALA A 75 5.73 3.64 -33.64
C ALA A 75 6.99 3.17 -32.89
N GLY A 76 7.54 3.98 -31.98
CA GLY A 76 8.74 3.65 -31.20
C GLY A 76 8.51 3.44 -29.71
N SER A 77 7.31 3.73 -29.18
CA SER A 77 7.04 3.61 -27.75
C SER A 77 5.55 3.67 -27.43
N ASN A 78 5.15 2.87 -26.44
CA ASN A 78 3.86 2.95 -25.74
C ASN A 78 4.02 3.40 -24.27
N LEU A 79 5.22 3.88 -23.90
CA LEU A 79 5.58 4.13 -22.50
C LEU A 79 4.68 5.17 -21.85
N LEU A 80 4.38 6.28 -22.54
CA LEU A 80 3.57 7.35 -21.98
C LEU A 80 2.12 6.90 -21.69
N ASP A 81 1.52 6.13 -22.59
CA ASP A 81 0.18 5.57 -22.35
C ASP A 81 0.22 4.52 -21.22
N SER A 82 1.33 3.79 -21.08
CA SER A 82 1.52 2.83 -19.99
C SER A 82 1.68 3.52 -18.63
N ILE A 83 2.40 4.64 -18.58
CA ILE A 83 2.49 5.52 -17.40
C ILE A 83 1.09 6.07 -17.05
N LEU A 84 0.34 6.57 -18.04
CA LEU A 84 -1.03 7.06 -17.78
C LEU A 84 -1.96 5.97 -17.25
N ALA A 85 -1.85 4.75 -17.77
CA ALA A 85 -2.64 3.61 -17.28
C ALA A 85 -2.26 3.26 -15.83
N TYR A 86 -0.96 3.25 -15.52
CA TYR A 86 -0.43 3.03 -14.18
C TYR A 86 -0.90 4.11 -13.20
N ASP A 87 -0.70 5.38 -13.51
CA ASP A 87 -1.14 6.52 -12.70
C ASP A 87 -2.66 6.52 -12.51
N SER A 88 -3.42 6.07 -13.51
CA SER A 88 -4.87 5.88 -13.36
C SER A 88 -5.17 4.81 -12.32
N ALA A 89 -4.45 3.69 -12.32
CA ALA A 89 -4.64 2.61 -11.35
C ALA A 89 -4.32 3.07 -9.92
N GLU A 90 -3.32 3.94 -9.73
CA GLU A 90 -2.96 4.51 -8.41
C GLU A 90 -4.09 5.33 -7.75
N VAL A 91 -5.12 5.74 -8.50
CA VAL A 91 -6.18 6.61 -8.00
C VAL A 91 -7.60 6.07 -8.23
N ASP A 92 -7.77 4.95 -8.93
CA ASP A 92 -9.09 4.44 -9.31
C ASP A 92 -9.86 3.84 -8.12
N ASP A 93 -9.15 3.23 -7.17
CA ASP A 93 -9.71 2.70 -5.94
C ASP A 93 -9.32 3.57 -4.71
N ALA A 94 -8.41 3.08 -3.87
CA ALA A 94 -7.80 3.89 -2.82
C ALA A 94 -6.85 4.92 -3.44
N TYR A 95 -6.93 6.18 -3.01
CA TYR A 95 -6.11 7.25 -3.57
C TYR A 95 -4.67 7.20 -3.04
N ILE A 96 -3.76 6.64 -3.83
CA ILE A 96 -2.31 6.61 -3.52
C ILE A 96 -1.46 7.37 -4.54
N GLY A 97 -2.06 8.01 -5.54
CA GLY A 97 -1.31 8.70 -6.60
C GLY A 97 -0.46 9.89 -6.12
N GLN A 98 0.41 10.35 -7.03
CA GLN A 98 1.39 11.43 -6.79
C GLN A 98 2.47 11.07 -5.77
N ILE A 99 2.83 9.79 -5.63
CA ILE A 99 3.91 9.33 -4.77
C ILE A 99 5.17 9.01 -5.59
N ASN A 100 6.33 9.06 -4.93
CA ASN A 100 7.53 8.40 -5.42
C ASN A 100 7.51 6.96 -4.88
N MET A 101 6.93 6.02 -5.63
CA MET A 101 6.90 4.61 -5.23
C MET A 101 8.31 4.01 -5.25
N ILE A 102 8.71 3.40 -4.14
CA ILE A 102 9.97 2.65 -4.02
C ILE A 102 9.64 1.17 -3.88
N THR A 103 10.03 0.37 -4.86
CA THR A 103 9.84 -1.08 -4.79
C THR A 103 10.68 -1.69 -3.68
N VAL A 104 10.03 -2.41 -2.77
CA VAL A 104 10.68 -3.19 -1.69
C VAL A 104 10.23 -4.64 -1.72
N SER A 105 10.92 -5.50 -0.96
CA SER A 105 10.53 -6.90 -0.80
C SER A 105 9.21 -7.06 -0.05
N SER A 106 8.49 -8.14 -0.34
CA SER A 106 7.13 -8.44 0.12
C SER A 106 7.03 -8.93 1.58
N PHE A 107 7.61 -8.20 2.54
CA PHE A 107 7.56 -8.54 3.98
C PHE A 107 7.08 -7.39 4.86
N CYS A 108 6.35 -7.73 5.93
CA CYS A 108 6.02 -6.84 7.04
C CYS A 108 6.57 -7.43 8.34
N GLY A 109 7.69 -6.88 8.80
CA GLY A 109 8.46 -7.39 9.95
C GLY A 109 7.85 -7.01 11.31
N PRO A 110 8.55 -7.35 12.42
CA PRO A 110 8.06 -7.12 13.79
C PRO A 110 7.78 -5.65 14.16
N GLN A 111 8.25 -4.69 13.35
CA GLN A 111 8.02 -3.25 13.53
C GLN A 111 6.81 -2.73 12.72
N GLY A 112 6.12 -3.61 11.99
CA GLY A 112 4.99 -3.28 11.15
C GLY A 112 3.66 -3.77 11.73
N VAL A 113 2.64 -2.93 11.63
CA VAL A 113 1.23 -3.30 11.86
C VAL A 113 0.45 -3.27 10.54
N ILE A 114 -0.58 -4.10 10.42
CA ILE A 114 -1.45 -4.19 9.25
C ILE A 114 -2.72 -3.37 9.51
N TRP A 115 -2.96 -2.36 8.69
CA TRP A 115 -4.16 -1.53 8.74
C TRP A 115 -5.40 -2.34 8.35
N GLY A 116 -6.45 -2.28 9.17
CA GLY A 116 -7.67 -3.09 9.01
C GLY A 116 -7.64 -4.44 9.75
N HIS A 117 -6.47 -4.90 10.20
CA HIS A 117 -6.29 -6.15 10.94
C HIS A 117 -5.74 -5.95 12.36
N ASP A 118 -4.57 -5.33 12.51
CA ASP A 118 -3.99 -5.04 13.82
C ASP A 118 -4.65 -3.83 14.46
N ILE A 119 -4.89 -2.82 13.64
CA ILE A 119 -5.38 -1.50 14.00
C ILE A 119 -6.49 -1.10 13.03
N ALA A 120 -7.36 -0.18 13.46
CA ALA A 120 -8.52 0.23 12.68
C ALA A 120 -9.34 -0.97 12.14
N ARG A 121 -9.53 -1.99 13.00
CA ARG A 121 -10.17 -3.26 12.62
C ARG A 121 -11.53 -3.02 11.99
N ASN A 122 -11.67 -3.43 10.74
CA ASN A 122 -12.93 -3.39 10.04
C ASN A 122 -13.81 -4.57 10.51
N LYS A 123 -15.07 -4.30 10.87
CA LYS A 123 -16.03 -5.32 11.32
C LYS A 123 -17.01 -5.74 10.22
N ILE A 124 -16.84 -5.21 9.00
CA ILE A 124 -17.60 -5.65 7.84
C ILE A 124 -17.27 -7.11 7.56
N SER A 125 -18.32 -7.91 7.44
CA SER A 125 -18.21 -9.32 7.05
C SER A 125 -18.20 -9.42 5.54
N PHE A 126 -17.34 -10.29 5.02
CA PHE A 126 -17.27 -10.63 3.61
C PHE A 126 -17.48 -12.14 3.45
N PRO A 127 -18.07 -12.59 2.33
CA PRO A 127 -18.19 -14.02 2.05
C PRO A 127 -16.81 -14.72 2.10
N PRO A 128 -16.77 -16.02 2.48
CA PRO A 128 -15.58 -16.84 2.34
C PRO A 128 -15.05 -16.82 0.91
N VAL A 129 -13.72 -16.82 0.76
CA VAL A 129 -13.04 -16.79 -0.53
C VAL A 129 -13.03 -18.18 -1.19
N LEU A 130 -12.97 -19.22 -0.36
CA LEU A 130 -12.92 -20.62 -0.77
C LEU A 130 -14.22 -21.32 -0.42
N SER A 131 -14.56 -22.36 -1.18
CA SER A 131 -15.57 -23.34 -0.80
C SER A 131 -15.13 -24.11 0.46
N GLU A 132 -16.09 -24.79 1.12
CA GLU A 132 -15.78 -25.59 2.31
C GLU A 132 -14.76 -26.71 2.02
N ASP A 133 -14.84 -27.35 0.85
CA ASP A 133 -13.93 -28.43 0.46
C ASP A 133 -12.51 -27.91 0.22
N GLU A 134 -12.35 -26.77 -0.48
CA GLU A 134 -11.05 -26.13 -0.67
C GLU A 134 -10.44 -25.65 0.65
N ALA A 135 -11.26 -25.11 1.55
CA ALA A 135 -10.80 -24.65 2.87
C ALA A 135 -10.25 -25.81 3.74
N GLN A 136 -10.70 -27.05 3.53
CA GLN A 136 -10.18 -28.21 4.26
C GLN A 136 -8.72 -28.53 3.94
N GLU A 137 -8.19 -28.09 2.79
CA GLU A 137 -6.78 -28.25 2.44
C GLU A 137 -5.86 -27.39 3.33
N PHE A 138 -6.42 -26.33 3.94
CA PHE A 138 -5.71 -25.36 4.78
C PHE A 138 -5.99 -25.55 6.28
N LYS A 139 -6.27 -26.78 6.73
CA LYS A 139 -6.54 -27.10 8.14
C LYS A 139 -5.45 -26.52 9.07
N GLY A 140 -5.90 -25.76 10.07
CA GLY A 140 -5.03 -25.08 11.03
C GLY A 140 -4.69 -23.63 10.66
N VAL A 141 -5.11 -23.16 9.47
CA VAL A 141 -4.96 -21.77 9.04
C VAL A 141 -6.32 -21.07 9.05
N ILE A 142 -6.37 -19.86 9.58
CA ILE A 142 -7.56 -19.01 9.49
C ILE A 142 -7.50 -18.24 8.17
N LEU A 143 -8.46 -18.50 7.29
CA LEU A 143 -8.59 -17.81 6.02
C LEU A 143 -9.65 -16.71 6.11
N GLU A 144 -9.24 -15.47 5.89
CA GLU A 144 -10.14 -14.30 5.83
C GLU A 144 -10.09 -13.67 4.44
N SER A 145 -11.20 -13.07 4.01
CA SER A 145 -11.23 -12.32 2.76
C SER A 145 -10.37 -11.05 2.85
N GLY A 146 -9.44 -10.90 1.90
CA GLY A 146 -8.59 -9.71 1.76
C GLY A 146 -9.36 -8.42 1.44
N GLU A 147 -10.62 -8.52 0.98
CA GLU A 147 -11.46 -7.35 0.67
C GLU A 147 -11.64 -6.45 1.90
N LYS A 148 -11.62 -7.03 3.11
CA LYS A 148 -11.65 -6.28 4.36
C LYS A 148 -10.47 -5.32 4.51
N LEU A 149 -9.26 -5.74 4.11
CA LEU A 149 -8.06 -4.90 4.17
C LEU A 149 -8.06 -3.85 3.06
N ARG A 150 -8.57 -4.23 1.88
CA ARG A 150 -8.74 -3.31 0.75
C ARG A 150 -9.73 -2.18 1.09
N GLU A 151 -10.89 -2.51 1.65
CA GLU A 151 -11.87 -1.53 2.15
C GLU A 151 -11.27 -0.66 3.26
N SER A 152 -10.52 -1.26 4.20
CA SER A 152 -9.85 -0.49 5.26
C SER A 152 -8.86 0.53 4.71
N SER A 153 -8.16 0.20 3.61
CA SER A 153 -7.22 1.10 2.94
C SER A 153 -7.95 2.21 2.17
N ARG A 154 -9.08 1.90 1.53
CA ARG A 154 -10.00 2.90 0.95
C ARG A 154 -10.53 3.86 2.02
N MET A 155 -10.87 3.37 3.20
CA MET A 155 -11.28 4.20 4.34
C MET A 155 -10.13 5.05 4.89
N LEU A 156 -8.88 4.60 4.82
CA LEU A 156 -7.71 5.37 5.27
C LEU A 156 -7.36 6.50 4.30
N PHE A 157 -7.12 6.16 3.03
CA PHE A 157 -6.61 7.10 2.04
C PHE A 157 -7.73 7.92 1.39
N GLY A 158 -8.95 7.37 1.37
CA GLY A 158 -10.06 7.89 0.58
C GLY A 158 -9.94 7.49 -0.88
N THR A 159 -10.71 8.16 -1.72
CA THR A 159 -10.78 7.96 -3.18
C THR A 159 -10.38 9.23 -3.91
N ARG A 160 -10.21 9.16 -5.23
CA ARG A 160 -9.96 10.35 -6.07
C ARG A 160 -10.98 11.48 -5.86
N LYS A 161 -12.26 11.15 -5.63
CA LYS A 161 -13.34 12.12 -5.43
C LYS A 161 -13.42 12.65 -3.99
N LYS A 162 -13.02 11.83 -3.02
CA LYS A 162 -13.09 12.15 -1.59
C LYS A 162 -11.87 11.59 -0.88
N ARG A 163 -10.86 12.44 -0.73
CA ARG A 163 -9.62 12.11 -0.01
C ARG A 163 -9.88 12.13 1.50
N HIS A 164 -9.23 11.22 2.21
CA HIS A 164 -9.19 11.20 3.68
C HIS A 164 -7.78 11.56 4.13
N PHE A 165 -6.91 10.57 4.37
CA PHE A 165 -5.50 10.76 4.73
C PHE A 165 -4.57 10.17 3.66
N PRO A 166 -4.58 10.68 2.41
CA PRO A 166 -3.73 10.15 1.35
C PRO A 166 -2.24 10.39 1.65
N PHE A 167 -1.34 9.79 0.86
CA PHE A 167 0.08 10.12 0.97
C PHE A 167 0.36 11.59 0.60
N LEU A 168 1.34 12.19 1.27
CA LEU A 168 1.84 13.52 0.92
C LEU A 168 2.36 13.49 -0.53
N PRO A 169 1.91 14.39 -1.43
CA PRO A 169 2.39 14.44 -2.81
C PRO A 169 3.91 14.60 -2.88
N GLY A 170 4.57 13.76 -3.69
CA GLY A 170 6.02 13.68 -3.81
C GLY A 170 6.73 12.95 -2.67
N SER A 171 6.01 12.42 -1.68
CA SER A 171 6.62 11.59 -0.64
C SER A 171 7.15 10.28 -1.21
N HIS A 172 8.23 9.78 -0.60
CA HIS A 172 8.84 8.52 -0.96
C HIS A 172 8.16 7.40 -0.19
N VAL A 173 7.49 6.49 -0.88
CA VAL A 173 6.62 5.48 -0.27
C VAL A 173 7.13 4.09 -0.64
N PRO A 174 7.69 3.33 0.32
CA PRO A 174 8.03 1.93 0.11
C PRO A 174 6.78 1.09 -0.17
N CYS A 175 6.78 0.36 -1.29
CA CYS A 175 5.70 -0.54 -1.69
C CYS A 175 6.29 -1.90 -2.08
N ALA A 176 5.81 -2.96 -1.44
CA ALA A 176 5.81 -4.28 -2.06
C ALA A 176 4.64 -4.25 -3.07
N GLY A 177 4.98 -4.29 -4.35
CA GLY A 177 4.03 -4.03 -5.42
C GLY A 177 4.37 -4.81 -6.69
N ARG A 178 3.34 -5.35 -7.33
CA ARG A 178 3.36 -5.78 -8.73
C ARG A 178 2.45 -4.88 -9.55
N TYR A 179 2.91 -4.50 -10.74
CA TYR A 179 2.13 -3.72 -11.69
C TYR A 179 2.50 -4.13 -13.12
N GLN A 180 1.48 -4.18 -13.98
CA GLN A 180 1.60 -4.55 -15.38
C GLN A 180 0.52 -3.79 -16.15
N THR A 181 0.86 -3.36 -17.36
CA THR A 181 -0.09 -2.71 -18.27
C THR A 181 -0.32 -3.58 -19.49
N TYR A 182 -1.56 -3.64 -19.95
CA TYR A 182 -1.98 -4.35 -21.15
C TYR A 182 -2.69 -3.40 -22.12
N ARG A 183 -2.59 -3.66 -23.42
CA ARG A 183 -3.26 -2.89 -24.49
C ARG A 183 -4.46 -3.66 -25.04
N GLY A 184 -5.47 -2.90 -25.47
CA GLY A 184 -6.66 -3.42 -26.12
C GLY A 184 -7.75 -3.90 -25.15
N PRO A 185 -8.82 -4.53 -25.67
CA PRO A 185 -9.75 -5.25 -24.82
C PRO A 185 -9.02 -6.46 -24.22
N ALA A 186 -8.84 -6.46 -22.90
CA ALA A 186 -8.23 -7.54 -22.16
C ALA A 186 -9.00 -7.75 -20.86
N ASN A 187 -9.17 -9.02 -20.46
CA ASN A 187 -9.54 -9.30 -19.08
C ASN A 187 -8.24 -9.43 -18.30
N ILE A 188 -8.12 -8.64 -17.25
CA ILE A 188 -6.94 -8.63 -16.39
C ILE A 188 -7.38 -8.91 -14.97
N TYR A 189 -6.50 -9.55 -14.21
CA TYR A 189 -6.71 -9.80 -12.79
C TYR A 189 -5.54 -9.28 -11.98
N ALA A 190 -5.83 -9.02 -10.71
CA ALA A 190 -4.85 -8.82 -9.67
C ALA A 190 -5.30 -9.63 -8.44
N ALA A 191 -4.34 -10.23 -7.76
CA ALA A 191 -4.55 -10.99 -6.54
C ALA A 191 -3.44 -10.68 -5.54
N ALA A 192 -3.81 -10.65 -4.26
CA ALA A 192 -2.86 -10.46 -3.17
C ALA A 192 -3.28 -11.27 -1.95
N ALA A 193 -2.29 -11.77 -1.21
CA ALA A 193 -2.45 -12.45 0.06
C ALA A 193 -1.43 -11.95 1.08
N ILE A 194 -1.81 -11.94 2.35
CA ILE A 194 -0.91 -11.64 3.47
C ILE A 194 -0.96 -12.82 4.44
N ALA A 195 0.14 -13.57 4.54
CA ALA A 195 0.30 -14.62 5.53
C ALA A 195 0.86 -14.03 6.82
N ILE A 196 0.15 -14.26 7.94
CA ILE A 196 0.50 -13.74 9.26
C ILE A 196 0.99 -14.91 10.13
N PRO A 197 2.25 -14.90 10.62
CA PRO A 197 2.76 -15.99 11.44
C PRO A 197 2.18 -15.94 12.86
N GLU A 198 2.20 -17.07 13.56
CA GLU A 198 1.78 -17.18 14.97
C GLU A 198 2.61 -16.25 15.88
N ASP A 199 3.93 -16.21 15.67
CA ASP A 199 4.84 -15.35 16.43
C ASP A 199 5.46 -14.24 15.57
N ARG A 200 4.80 -13.08 15.58
CA ARG A 200 5.26 -11.86 14.91
C ARG A 200 6.38 -11.12 15.62
N SER A 201 6.82 -11.57 16.81
CA SER A 201 8.02 -11.01 17.43
C SER A 201 9.30 -11.51 16.77
N ARG A 202 9.24 -12.68 16.12
CA ARG A 202 10.40 -13.36 15.52
C ARG A 202 10.27 -13.54 14.00
N SER A 203 9.06 -13.57 13.47
CA SER A 203 8.79 -13.79 12.06
C SER A 203 8.09 -12.60 11.41
N ALA A 204 8.41 -12.34 10.14
CA ALA A 204 7.70 -11.34 9.34
C ALA A 204 6.43 -11.94 8.74
N CYS A 205 5.40 -11.10 8.55
CA CYS A 205 4.31 -11.43 7.65
C CYS A 205 4.83 -11.42 6.20
N LEU A 206 4.32 -12.34 5.39
CA LEU A 206 4.66 -12.47 3.96
C LEU A 206 3.51 -11.93 3.13
N LEU A 207 3.82 -11.04 2.18
CA LEU A 207 2.90 -10.62 1.14
C LEU A 207 3.19 -11.44 -0.12
N MET A 208 2.15 -11.90 -0.80
CA MET A 208 2.23 -12.55 -2.10
C MET A 208 1.28 -11.84 -3.04
N GLU A 209 1.76 -11.56 -4.25
CA GLU A 209 1.09 -10.70 -5.22
C GLU A 209 1.18 -11.35 -6.58
N ASP A 210 0.07 -11.38 -7.30
CA ASP A 210 0.00 -11.93 -8.64
C ASP A 210 -0.90 -11.06 -9.53
N ILE A 211 -0.50 -10.94 -10.80
CA ILE A 211 -1.20 -10.13 -11.81
C ILE A 211 -1.09 -10.82 -13.16
N GLY A 212 -2.14 -10.75 -13.96
CA GLY A 212 -2.15 -11.44 -15.24
C GLY A 212 -3.35 -11.16 -16.13
N LEU A 213 -3.44 -11.95 -17.19
CA LEU A 213 -4.57 -11.99 -18.12
C LEU A 213 -5.49 -13.16 -17.77
N CYS A 214 -6.79 -13.01 -18.06
CA CYS A 214 -7.80 -14.05 -17.91
C CYS A 214 -8.62 -14.31 -19.19
#